data_AF-A0AA90S9F7-F1
#
_entry.id   AF-A0AA90S9F7-F1
#
_cell.length_a   1.000
_cell.length_b   1.000
_cell.length_c   1.000
_cell.angle_alpha   90.00
_cell.angle_beta   90.00
_cell.angle_gamma   90.00
#
_symmetry.space_group_name_H-M   'P 1'
#
loop_
_entity.id
_entity.type
_entity.pdbx_description
1 polymer ?
#
loop_
_entity_poly.entity_id
_entity_poly.type
_entity_poly.pdbx_seq_one_letter_code
_entity_poly.pdbx_strand_id
1 'polypeptide(L)' 'MLCPDPSEPSHARAAVDRLPRELRTVLLLRIVAGLSVTRCAEVLRLTEEEVRWHQHRALDRLRANFSDR' A
#
# COMPACT_ATOMS: atom_id res chain seq x y z
N MET A 1 -11.82 -27.43 6.09
CA MET A 1 -11.61 -26.24 5.23
C MET A 1 -10.68 -25.33 6.02
N LEU A 2 -9.37 -25.36 5.77
CA LEU A 2 -8.45 -24.46 6.47
C LEU A 2 -8.75 -23.03 6.00
N CYS A 3 -9.09 -22.13 6.93
CA CYS A 3 -9.06 -20.71 6.64
C CYS A 3 -7.62 -20.34 6.27
N PRO A 4 -7.37 -19.76 5.09
CA PRO A 4 -6.03 -19.35 4.74
C PRO A 4 -5.55 -18.27 5.72
N ASP A 5 -4.33 -18.46 6.21
CA ASP A 5 -3.65 -17.53 7.10
C ASP A 5 -3.44 -16.19 6.37
N PRO A 6 -3.83 -15.05 6.96
CA PRO A 6 -3.69 -13.73 6.32
C PRO A 6 -2.23 -13.34 6.06
N SER A 7 -1.27 -13.98 6.74
CA SER A 7 0.17 -13.84 6.58
C SER A 7 0.71 -14.65 5.40
N GLU A 8 -0.11 -15.50 4.77
CA GLU A 8 0.25 -16.17 3.52
C GLU A 8 0.62 -15.10 2.48
N PRO A 9 1.81 -15.18 1.86
CA PRO A 9 2.28 -14.17 0.90
C PRO A 9 1.29 -13.92 -0.25
N SER A 10 0.52 -14.95 -0.62
CA SER A 10 -0.54 -14.90 -1.62
C SER A 10 -1.68 -13.95 -1.26
N HIS A 11 -2.08 -13.90 0.02
CA HIS A 11 -3.16 -13.05 0.51
C HIS A 11 -2.73 -11.58 0.61
N ALA A 12 -1.52 -11.34 1.15
CA ALA A 12 -0.92 -10.02 1.17
C ALA A 12 -0.81 -9.42 -0.23
N ARG A 13 -0.35 -10.21 -1.20
CA ARG A 13 -0.22 -9.77 -2.59
C ARG A 13 -1.57 -9.44 -3.22
N ALA A 14 -2.57 -10.31 -3.05
CA ALA A 14 -3.91 -10.08 -3.58
C ALA A 14 -4.56 -8.81 -2.99
N ALA A 15 -4.36 -8.51 -1.70
CA ALA A 15 -4.85 -7.30 -1.07
C ALA A 15 -4.18 -6.03 -1.66
N VAL A 16 -2.86 -6.07 -1.85
CA VAL A 16 -2.12 -4.97 -2.49
C VAL A 16 -2.56 -4.77 -3.94
N ASP A 17 -2.81 -5.84 -4.69
CA ASP A 17 -3.23 -5.76 -6.10
C ASP A 17 -4.64 -5.18 -6.29
N ARG A 18 -5.48 -5.23 -5.27
CA ARG A 18 -6.83 -4.61 -5.25
C ARG A 18 -6.83 -3.13 -4.90
N LEU A 19 -5.70 -2.58 -4.45
CA LEU A 19 -5.62 -1.14 -4.19
C LEU A 19 -5.75 -0.33 -5.51
N PRO A 20 -6.38 0.85 -5.47
CA PRO A 20 -6.27 1.82 -6.57
C PRO A 20 -4.82 2.04 -6.96
N ARG A 21 -4.58 2.24 -8.26
CA ARG A 21 -3.24 2.26 -8.84
C ARG A 21 -2.33 3.26 -8.15
N GLU A 22 -2.86 4.44 -7.82
CA GLU A 22 -2.15 5.55 -7.20
C GLU A 22 -1.69 5.18 -5.78
N LEU A 23 -2.59 4.56 -5.00
CA LEU A 23 -2.31 4.08 -3.65
C LEU A 23 -1.27 2.94 -3.66
N ARG A 24 -1.43 1.97 -4.56
CA ARG A 24 -0.49 0.85 -4.73
C ARG A 24 0.90 1.34 -5.12
N THR A 25 0.98 2.27 -6.07
CA THR A 25 2.24 2.81 -6.58
C THR A 25 3.02 3.50 -5.47
N VAL A 26 2.36 4.36 -4.68
CA VAL A 26 2.99 5.03 -3.53
C VAL A 26 3.50 4.01 -2.51
N LEU A 27 2.72 2.98 -2.18
CA LEU A 27 3.15 1.93 -1.24
C LEU A 27 4.37 1.15 -1.73
N LEU A 28 4.38 0.72 -2.99
CA LEU A 28 5.50 -0.03 -3.56
C LEU A 28 6.79 0.79 -3.53
N LEU A 29 6.71 2.07 -3.90
CA LEU A 29 7.87 2.97 -3.85
C LEU A 29 8.36 3.23 -2.43
N ARG A 30 7.44 3.42 -1.47
CA ARG A 30 7.76 3.73 -0.07
C ARG A 30 8.28 2.54 0.72
N ILE A 31 7.73 1.35 0.50
CA ILE A 31 8.03 0.16 1.33
C ILE A 31 8.97 -0.81 0.60
N VAL A 32 8.67 -1.16 -0.65
CA VAL A 32 9.47 -2.15 -1.40
C VAL A 32 10.76 -1.53 -1.92
N ALA A 33 10.67 -0.34 -2.52
CA ALA A 33 11.85 0.38 -3.02
C ALA A 33 12.53 1.26 -1.94
N GLY A 34 11.91 1.42 -0.77
CA GLY A 34 12.49 2.18 0.35
C GLY A 34 12.70 3.67 0.09
N LEU A 35 12.05 4.26 -0.93
CA LEU A 35 12.20 5.69 -1.23
C LEU A 35 11.63 6.54 -0.10
N SER A 36 12.27 7.66 0.23
CA SER A 36 11.73 8.67 1.16
C SER A 36 10.44 9.32 0.63
N VAL A 37 9.70 10.05 1.49
CA VAL A 37 8.51 10.80 1.06
C VAL A 37 8.87 11.83 -0.01
N THR A 38 9.92 12.62 0.23
CA THR A 38 10.43 13.62 -0.72
C THR A 38 10.80 12.99 -2.07
N ARG A 39 11.56 11.88 -2.06
CA ARG A 39 11.98 11.23 -3.30
C ARG A 39 10.81 10.60 -4.05
N CYS A 40 9.83 10.06 -3.33
CA CYS A 40 8.60 9.54 -3.93
C CYS A 40 7.79 10.67 -4.58
N ALA A 41 7.67 11.82 -3.92
CA ALA A 41 7.00 13.02 -4.43
C ALA A 41 7.63 13.50 -5.74
N GLU A 42 8.97 13.58 -5.79
CA GLU A 42 9.72 13.91 -7.02
C GLU A 42 9.45 12.92 -8.16
N VAL A 43 9.53 11.61 -7.89
CA VAL A 43 9.35 10.56 -8.90
C VAL A 43 7.93 10.55 -9.46
N LEU A 44 6.93 10.75 -8.60
CA LEU A 44 5.52 10.70 -8.98
C LEU A 44 4.96 12.05 -9.44
N ARG A 45 5.75 13.14 -9.35
CA ARG A 45 5.29 14.52 -9.58
C ARG A 45 4.10 14.89 -8.70
N LEU A 46 4.17 14.51 -7.43
CA LEU A 46 3.21 14.84 -6.38
C LEU A 46 3.88 15.76 -5.37
N THR A 47 3.08 16.35 -4.49
CA THR A 47 3.55 16.97 -3.25
C THR A 47 3.84 15.90 -2.19
N GLU A 48 4.67 16.23 -1.19
CA GLU A 48 4.89 15.33 -0.05
C GLU A 48 3.60 15.04 0.73
N GLU A 49 2.68 16.01 0.78
CA GLU A 49 1.39 15.85 1.44
C GLU A 49 0.52 14.82 0.72
N GLU A 50 0.44 14.90 -0.62
CA GLU A 50 -0.25 13.89 -1.42
C GLU A 50 0.35 12.50 -1.23
N VAL A 51 1.68 12.37 -1.19
CA VAL A 51 2.33 11.07 -0.91
C VAL A 51 1.92 10.53 0.45
N ARG A 52 1.91 11.36 1.50
CA ARG A 52 1.48 10.94 2.85
C ARG A 52 0.01 10.56 2.87
N TRP A 53 -0.86 11.31 2.19
CA TRP A 53 -2.28 11.01 2.07
C TRP A 53 -2.50 9.67 1.36
N HIS A 54 -1.83 9.44 0.22
CA HIS A 54 -1.93 8.18 -0.52
C HIS A 54 -1.43 7.02 0.33
N GLN A 55 -0.27 7.16 0.99
CA GLN A 55 0.26 6.13 1.88
C GLN A 55 -0.73 5.80 3.02
N HIS A 56 -1.26 6.82 3.70
CA HIS A 56 -2.21 6.66 4.79
C HIS A 56 -3.48 5.93 4.30
N ARG A 57 -4.09 6.41 3.21
CA ARG A 57 -5.27 5.79 2.60
C ARG A 57 -5.03 4.35 2.16
N ALA A 58 -3.85 4.05 1.63
CA ALA A 58 -3.50 2.71 1.21
C ALA A 58 -3.40 1.75 2.41
N LEU A 59 -2.71 2.17 3.48
CA LEU A 59 -2.57 1.38 4.71
C LEU A 59 -3.92 1.14 5.40
N ASP A 60 -4.80 2.13 5.45
CA ASP A 60 -6.12 1.97 6.04
C ASP A 60 -6.98 0.97 5.25
N ARG A 61 -6.92 1.00 3.91
CA ARG A 61 -7.60 0.00 3.08
C ARG A 61 -7.04 -1.40 3.28
N LEU A 62 -5.72 -1.55 3.37
CA LEU A 62 -5.12 -2.86 3.64
C LEU A 62 -5.55 -3.37 5.01
N ARG A 63 -5.47 -2.55 6.07
CA ARG A 63 -5.93 -2.91 7.41
C ARG A 63 -7.40 -3.36 7.40
N ALA A 64 -8.29 -2.63 6.74
CA ALA A 64 -9.69 -3.02 6.62
C ALA A 64 -9.87 -4.40 5.96
N ASN A 65 -9.04 -4.77 4.97
CA ASN A 65 -9.08 -6.09 4.35
C ASN A 65 -8.62 -7.23 5.29
N PHE A 66 -7.82 -6.92 6.32
CA PHE A 66 -7.30 -7.90 7.27
C PHE A 66 -8.02 -7.88 8.63
N SER A 67 -8.73 -6.80 8.97
CA SER A 67 -9.46 -6.63 10.23
C SER A 67 -10.92 -7.12 10.17
N ASP A 68 -11.49 -7.33 8.99
CA ASP A 68 -12.86 -7.84 8.80
C ASP A 68 -12.91 -9.39 8.77
N ARG A 69 -12.02 -10.04 9.54
CA ARG A 69 -11.94 -11.51 9.69
C ARG A 69 -11.74 -11.90 11.14
#